data_AF-A0ABC9FPW9-F1
#
_entry.id   AF-A0ABC9FPW9-F1
#
_cell.length_a   1.000
_cell.length_b   1.000
_cell.length_c   1.000
_cell.angle_alpha   90.00
_cell.angle_beta   90.00
_cell.angle_gamma   90.00
#
_symmetry.space_group_name_H-M   'P 1'
#
loop_
_entity.id
_entity.type
_entity.pdbx_description
1 polymer ?
#
loop_
_entity_poly.entity_id
_entity_poly.type
_entity_poly.pdbx_seq_one_letter_code
_entity_poly.pdbx_strand_id
1 'polypeptide(L)'
;MPNVQLVIDEMEAQLEAPPAKGEDPKSATEVVAVVLAEKTKKNMFLQNVGIQIAKPRSSLQQVQAQLEVEKLANVDLRAKVDELERKALETEQARLRDKEEMKRQQDEFEARLLRRFGQHLPAD
;
A
#
# COMPACT_ATOMS: atom_id res chain seq x y z
N MET A 1 -5.48 46.01 -14.72
CA MET A 1 -4.30 45.40 -15.34
C MET A 1 -3.50 44.71 -14.24
N PRO A 2 -2.99 43.48 -14.42
CA PRO A 2 -2.06 42.90 -13.46
C PRO A 2 -0.82 43.80 -13.34
N ASN A 3 -0.35 44.03 -12.11
CA ASN A 3 0.88 44.78 -11.86
C ASN A 3 2.06 43.90 -12.28
N VAL A 4 2.73 44.28 -13.36
CA VAL A 4 3.81 43.47 -13.96
C VAL A 4 4.95 43.24 -12.96
N GLN A 5 5.29 44.23 -12.14
CA GLN A 5 6.34 44.08 -11.14
C GLN A 5 5.99 42.99 -10.11
N LEU A 6 4.75 43.01 -9.61
CA LEU A 6 4.27 42.03 -8.64
C LEU A 6 4.32 40.59 -9.21
N VAL A 7 4.08 40.44 -10.51
CA VAL A 7 4.15 39.14 -11.19
C VAL A 7 5.60 38.67 -11.33
N ILE A 8 6.55 39.58 -11.56
CA ILE A 8 7.98 39.26 -11.61
C ILE A 8 8.46 38.80 -10.22
N ASP A 9 8.12 39.56 -9.18
CA ASP A 9 8.50 39.23 -7.79
C ASP A 9 7.95 37.85 -7.37
N GLU A 10 6.72 37.50 -7.82
CA GLU A 10 6.10 36.20 -7.59
C GLU A 10 6.82 35.05 -8.32
N MET A 11 7.35 35.31 -9.52
CA MET A 11 8.13 34.32 -10.29
C MET A 11 9.51 34.09 -9.68
N GLU A 12 10.19 35.15 -9.24
CA GLU A 12 11.47 35.05 -8.54
C GLU A 12 11.34 34.25 -7.24
N ALA A 13 10.31 34.53 -6.43
CA ALA A 13 10.04 33.78 -5.21
C ALA A 13 9.79 32.29 -5.45
N GLN A 14 9.15 31.92 -6.56
CA GLN A 14 8.89 30.51 -6.91
C GLN A 14 10.14 29.75 -7.37
N LEU A 15 11.13 30.46 -7.92
CA LEU A 15 12.42 29.88 -8.34
C LEU A 15 13.38 29.69 -7.17
N GLU A 16 13.34 30.60 -6.20
CA GLU A 16 14.17 30.54 -4.99
C GLU A 16 13.59 29.58 -3.93
N ALA A 17 12.32 29.22 -4.03
CA ALA A 17 11.66 28.31 -3.11
C ALA A 17 12.37 26.93 -3.11
N PRO A 18 12.74 26.39 -1.94
CA PRO A 18 13.30 25.06 -1.84
C PRO A 18 12.34 24.01 -2.45
N PRO A 19 12.86 23.05 -3.23
CA PRO A 19 12.02 22.00 -3.78
C PRO A 19 11.42 21.15 -2.65
N ALA A 20 10.21 20.64 -2.87
CA ALA A 20 9.60 19.69 -1.94
C ALA A 20 10.48 18.43 -1.84
N LYS A 21 10.41 17.73 -0.71
CA LYS A 21 11.32 16.61 -0.41
C LYS A 21 11.14 15.50 -1.47
N GLY A 22 12.14 15.36 -2.35
CA GLY A 22 12.15 14.37 -3.44
C GLY A 22 11.69 14.89 -4.80
N GLU A 23 11.42 16.19 -4.95
CA GLU A 23 11.14 16.83 -6.24
C GLU A 23 12.39 17.55 -6.78
N ASP A 24 12.47 17.66 -8.11
CA ASP A 24 13.49 18.48 -8.77
C ASP A 24 13.16 19.98 -8.64
N PRO A 25 14.18 20.87 -8.64
CA PRO A 25 13.95 22.32 -8.67
C PRO A 25 13.12 22.73 -9.89
N LYS A 26 12.16 23.65 -9.69
CA LYS A 26 11.34 24.16 -10.78
C LYS A 26 12.19 24.92 -11.80
N SER A 27 11.96 24.65 -13.07
CA SER A 27 12.58 25.41 -14.15
C SER A 27 11.91 26.77 -14.36
N ALA A 28 12.64 27.74 -14.92
CA ALA A 28 12.10 29.04 -15.30
C ALA A 28 10.87 28.90 -16.21
N THR A 29 10.89 27.96 -17.15
CA THR A 29 9.78 27.70 -18.08
C THR A 29 8.51 27.24 -17.35
N GLU A 30 8.65 26.37 -16.34
CA GLU A 30 7.52 25.91 -15.54
C GLU A 30 6.92 27.03 -14.70
N VAL A 31 7.77 27.83 -14.05
CA VAL A 31 7.31 28.97 -13.23
C VAL A 31 6.56 30.00 -14.11
N VAL A 32 7.10 30.33 -15.28
CA VAL A 32 6.43 31.20 -16.26
C VAL A 32 5.09 30.62 -16.69
N ALA A 33 5.03 29.32 -17.00
CA ALA A 33 3.81 28.67 -17.43
C ALA A 33 2.72 28.68 -16.35
N VAL A 34 3.08 28.41 -15.09
CA VAL A 34 2.16 28.44 -13.94
C VAL A 34 1.60 29.84 -13.72
N VAL A 35 2.45 30.87 -13.68
CA VAL A 35 2.02 32.25 -13.42
C VAL A 35 1.15 32.77 -14.57
N LEU A 36 1.52 32.49 -15.81
CA LEU A 36 0.70 32.81 -16.98
C LEU A 36 -0.66 32.06 -16.93
N ALA A 37 -0.70 30.81 -16.49
CA ALA A 37 -1.95 30.08 -16.28
C ALA A 37 -2.90 30.78 -15.30
N GLU A 38 -2.35 31.23 -14.18
CA GLU A 38 -3.14 31.75 -13.06
C GLU A 38 -3.64 33.17 -13.32
N LYS A 39 -2.79 34.01 -13.92
CA LYS A 39 -3.10 35.43 -14.15
C LYS A 39 -3.86 35.67 -15.45
N THR A 40 -3.94 34.71 -16.36
CA THR A 40 -4.65 34.87 -17.64
C THR A 40 -5.66 33.75 -17.91
N LYS A 41 -6.95 34.10 -17.97
CA LYS A 41 -8.07 33.13 -18.07
C LYS A 41 -8.08 32.28 -19.35
N LYS A 42 -7.30 32.63 -20.39
CA LYS A 42 -7.17 31.90 -21.67
C LYS A 42 -5.83 32.24 -22.33
N ASN A 43 -4.72 31.71 -21.81
CA ASN A 43 -3.40 32.01 -22.35
C ASN A 43 -3.17 31.30 -23.70
N MET A 44 -3.41 32.01 -24.81
CA MET A 44 -3.16 31.50 -26.16
C MET A 44 -1.68 31.25 -26.44
N PHE A 45 -0.78 32.01 -25.78
CA PHE A 45 0.66 31.83 -25.95
C PHE A 45 1.08 30.42 -25.50
N LEU A 46 0.67 29.99 -24.31
CA LEU A 46 0.97 28.65 -23.80
C LEU A 46 0.42 27.54 -24.69
N GLN A 47 -0.79 27.71 -25.22
CA GLN A 47 -1.36 26.78 -26.20
C GLN A 47 -0.54 26.72 -27.50
N ASN A 48 -0.13 27.89 -28.02
CA ASN A 48 0.63 27.99 -29.27
C ASN A 48 2.05 27.41 -29.16
N VAL A 49 2.66 27.44 -27.97
CA VAL A 49 3.98 26.83 -27.71
C VAL A 49 3.87 25.37 -27.26
N GLY A 50 2.68 24.76 -27.31
CA GLY A 50 2.46 23.35 -26.97
C GLY A 50 2.40 23.04 -25.47
N ILE A 51 2.35 24.06 -24.61
CA ILE A 51 2.26 23.92 -23.15
C ILE A 51 0.77 23.84 -22.77
N GLN A 52 0.28 22.62 -22.58
CA GLN A 52 -1.05 22.39 -22.01
C GLN A 52 -0.97 22.49 -20.49
N ILE A 53 -1.50 23.59 -19.93
CA ILE A 53 -1.69 23.68 -18.48
C ILE A 53 -2.86 22.75 -18.13
N ALA A 54 -2.55 21.51 -17.77
CA ALA A 54 -3.53 20.65 -17.12
C ALA A 54 -3.99 21.37 -15.84
N LYS A 55 -5.29 21.65 -15.71
CA LYS A 55 -5.89 22.25 -14.50
C LYS A 55 -5.30 21.58 -13.24
N PRO A 56 -4.50 22.27 -12.41
CA PRO A 56 -3.78 21.60 -11.32
C PRO A 56 -4.65 21.34 -10.08
N ARG A 57 -5.80 22.02 -9.92
CA ARG A 57 -6.53 22.01 -8.64
C ARG A 57 -7.47 20.82 -8.43
N SER A 58 -8.06 20.27 -9.49
CA SER A 58 -9.02 19.16 -9.36
C SER A 58 -8.35 17.79 -9.37
N SER A 59 -7.25 17.62 -10.11
CA SER A 59 -6.55 16.34 -10.20
C SER A 59 -5.81 15.98 -8.93
N LEU A 60 -5.07 16.93 -8.32
CA LEU A 60 -4.33 16.68 -7.08
C LEU A 60 -5.25 16.37 -5.89
N GLN A 61 -6.34 17.13 -5.72
CA GLN A 61 -7.31 16.86 -4.66
C GLN A 61 -8.01 15.50 -4.86
N GLN A 62 -8.32 15.15 -6.11
CA GLN A 62 -8.90 13.85 -6.44
C GLN A 62 -7.90 12.71 -6.17
N VAL A 63 -6.63 12.87 -6.53
CA VAL A 63 -5.57 11.88 -6.25
C VAL A 63 -5.34 11.75 -4.74
N GLN A 64 -5.34 12.85 -4.00
CA GLN A 64 -5.21 12.83 -2.54
C GLN A 64 -6.38 12.08 -1.88
N ALA A 65 -7.62 12.34 -2.33
CA ALA A 65 -8.81 11.66 -1.83
C ALA A 65 -8.78 10.15 -2.15
N GLN A 66 -8.34 9.78 -3.36
CA GLN A 66 -8.16 8.37 -3.74
C GLN A 66 -7.09 7.69 -2.87
N LEU A 67 -5.98 8.38 -2.60
CA LEU A 67 -4.92 7.86 -1.74
C LEU A 67 -5.38 7.63 -0.30
N GLU A 68 -6.22 8.50 0.26
CA GLU A 68 -6.78 8.31 1.60
C GLU A 68 -7.72 7.10 1.66
N VAL A 69 -8.57 6.92 0.65
CA VAL A 69 -9.44 5.75 0.53
C VAL A 69 -8.61 4.46 0.40
N GLU A 70 -7.57 4.46 -0.44
CA GLU A 70 -6.68 3.32 -0.61
C GLU A 70 -5.91 2.98 0.68
N LYS A 71 -5.45 3.99 1.43
CA LYS A 71 -4.79 3.77 2.73
C LYS A 71 -5.70 3.07 3.71
N LEU A 72 -6.96 3.52 3.83
CA LEU A 72 -7.96 2.88 4.69
C LEU A 72 -8.23 1.44 4.24
N ALA A 73 -8.46 1.23 2.94
CA ALA A 73 -8.68 -0.11 2.39
C ALA A 73 -7.46 -1.04 2.60
N ASN A 74 -6.24 -0.50 2.53
CA ASN A 74 -5.02 -1.26 2.77
C ASN A 74 -4.89 -1.71 4.24
N VAL A 75 -5.27 -0.85 5.20
CA VAL A 75 -5.32 -1.21 6.62
C VAL A 75 -6.29 -2.37 6.84
N ASP A 76 -7.49 -2.29 6.28
CA ASP A 76 -8.49 -3.36 6.38
C ASP A 76 -8.01 -4.67 5.75
N LEU A 77 -7.34 -4.59 4.60
CA LEU A 77 -6.76 -5.76 3.93
C LEU A 77 -5.65 -6.40 4.78
N ARG A 78 -4.76 -5.60 5.37
CA ARG A 78 -3.72 -6.12 6.27
C ARG A 78 -4.31 -6.85 7.47
N ALA A 79 -5.32 -6.25 8.11
CA ALA A 79 -6.01 -6.89 9.24
C ALA A 79 -6.63 -8.25 8.86
N LYS A 80 -7.22 -8.36 7.66
CA LYS A 80 -7.76 -9.62 7.15
C LYS A 80 -6.67 -10.65 6.87
N VAL A 81 -5.52 -10.24 6.33
CA VAL A 81 -4.37 -11.13 6.10
C VAL A 81 -3.87 -11.68 7.43
N ASP A 82 -3.64 -10.82 8.43
CA ASP A 82 -3.18 -11.22 9.75
C ASP A 82 -4.16 -12.22 10.42
N GLU A 83 -5.46 -11.98 10.29
CA GLU A 83 -6.49 -12.89 10.82
C GLU A 83 -6.45 -14.26 10.14
N LEU A 84 -6.30 -14.28 8.80
CA LEU A 84 -6.22 -15.52 8.03
C LEU A 84 -4.95 -16.31 8.36
N GLU A 85 -3.81 -15.63 8.52
CA GLU A 85 -2.56 -16.26 8.95
C GLU A 85 -2.70 -16.91 10.32
N ARG A 86 -3.33 -16.20 11.28
CA ARG A 86 -3.60 -16.75 12.62
C ARG A 86 -4.47 -18.01 12.55
N LYS A 87 -5.58 -17.95 11.79
CA LYS A 87 -6.49 -19.09 11.59
C LYS A 87 -5.79 -20.27 10.92
N ALA A 88 -4.94 -20.02 9.93
CA ALA A 88 -4.18 -21.06 9.25
C ALA A 88 -3.21 -21.77 10.21
N LEU A 89 -2.50 -21.00 11.05
CA LEU A 89 -1.59 -21.56 12.06
C LEU A 89 -2.35 -22.40 13.10
N GLU A 90 -3.47 -21.90 13.60
CA GLU A 90 -4.31 -22.63 14.57
C GLU A 90 -4.84 -23.94 13.98
N THR A 91 -5.31 -23.90 12.74
CA THR A 91 -5.84 -25.07 12.02
C THR A 91 -4.76 -26.12 11.81
N GLU A 92 -3.56 -25.71 11.39
CA GLU A 92 -2.47 -26.66 11.17
C GLU A 92 -1.98 -27.26 12.50
N GLN A 93 -1.91 -26.47 13.58
CA GLN A 93 -1.59 -26.99 14.91
C GLN A 93 -2.63 -28.00 15.41
N ALA A 94 -3.92 -27.72 15.21
CA ALA A 94 -4.98 -28.66 15.57
C ALA A 94 -4.82 -29.98 14.79
N ARG A 95 -4.62 -29.90 13.48
CA ARG A 95 -4.39 -31.07 12.61
C ARG A 95 -3.18 -31.90 13.04
N LEU A 96 -2.10 -31.24 13.45
CA LEU A 96 -0.89 -31.93 13.95
C LEU A 96 -1.15 -32.65 15.27
N ARG A 97 -1.87 -32.00 16.21
CA ARG A 97 -2.26 -32.61 17.48
C ARG A 97 -3.14 -33.84 17.26
N ASP A 98 -4.17 -33.72 16.42
CA ASP A 98 -5.07 -34.83 16.11
C ASP A 98 -4.32 -36.02 15.49
N LYS A 99 -3.35 -35.74 14.61
CA LYS A 99 -2.49 -36.77 14.02
C LYS A 99 -1.61 -37.46 15.06
N GLU A 100 -1.04 -36.70 16.00
CA GLU A 100 -0.22 -37.27 17.07
C GLU A 100 -1.07 -38.14 18.02
N GLU A 101 -2.26 -37.68 18.37
CA GLU A 101 -3.18 -38.43 19.24
C GLU A 101 -3.64 -39.74 18.57
N MET A 102 -4.04 -39.69 17.29
CA MET A 102 -4.38 -40.90 16.54
C MET A 102 -3.22 -41.90 16.49
N LYS A 103 -1.99 -41.42 16.30
CA LYS A 103 -0.82 -42.29 16.31
C LYS A 103 -0.60 -42.93 17.67
N ARG A 104 -0.71 -42.17 18.77
CA ARG A 104 -0.59 -42.72 20.13
C ARG A 104 -1.65 -43.77 20.41
N GLN A 105 -2.89 -43.55 19.99
CA GLN A 105 -3.96 -44.53 20.15
C GLN A 105 -3.70 -45.81 19.35
N GLN A 106 -3.15 -45.70 18.14
CA GLN A 106 -2.72 -46.86 17.35
C GLN A 106 -1.60 -47.63 18.06
N ASP A 107 -0.54 -46.94 18.49
CA ASP A 107 0.58 -47.55 19.20
C ASP A 107 0.12 -48.25 20.50
N GLU A 108 -0.80 -47.62 21.25
CA GLU A 108 -1.36 -48.21 22.46
C GLU A 108 -2.21 -49.45 22.16
N PHE A 109 -3.02 -49.39 21.09
CA PHE A 109 -3.83 -50.51 20.65
C PHE A 109 -2.95 -51.70 20.21
N GLU A 110 -1.91 -51.45 19.42
CA GLU A 110 -0.93 -52.47 19.01
C GLU A 110 -0.22 -53.08 20.22
N ALA A 111 0.22 -52.26 21.17
CA ALA A 111 0.85 -52.74 22.40
C ALA A 111 -0.10 -53.60 23.25
N ARG A 112 -1.40 -53.25 23.30
CA ARG A 112 -2.43 -54.06 23.98
C ARG A 112 -2.62 -55.41 23.31
N LEU A 113 -2.64 -55.46 21.97
CA LEU A 113 -2.71 -56.72 21.22
C LEU A 113 -1.50 -57.59 21.52
N LEU A 114 -0.29 -57.05 21.38
CA LEU A 114 0.97 -57.76 21.68
C LEU A 114 0.99 -58.31 23.09
N ARG A 115 0.52 -57.54 24.09
CA ARG A 115 0.40 -58.02 25.48
C ARG A 115 -0.54 -59.22 25.59
N ARG A 116 -1.71 -59.16 24.95
CA ARG A 116 -2.69 -60.26 24.99
C ARG A 116 -2.15 -61.52 24.31
N PHE A 117 -1.50 -61.39 23.16
CA PHE A 117 -0.92 -62.52 22.45
C PHE A 117 0.34 -63.07 23.14
N GLY A 118 1.15 -62.22 23.77
CA GLY A 118 2.30 -62.64 24.58
C GLY A 118 1.92 -63.34 25.88
N GLN A 119 0.75 -63.02 26.46
CA GLN A 119 0.21 -63.74 27.63
C GLN A 119 -0.34 -65.13 27.29
N HIS A 120 -0.56 -65.44 26.01
CA HIS A 120 -1.09 -66.72 25.53
C HIS A 120 -0.03 -67.61 24.85
N LEU A 121 1.25 -67.27 24.93
CA LEU A 121 2.31 -68.18 24.49
C LEU A 121 2.52 -69.25 25.59
N PRO A 122 2.20 -70.53 25.35
CA PRO A 122 2.53 -71.58 26.31
C PRO A 122 4.06 -71.62 26.47
N ALA A 123 4.51 -71.67 27.72
CA ALA A 123 5.90 -71.97 28.02
C ALA A 123 6.10 -73.47 27.78
N ASP A 124 6.70 -73.81 26.63
CA ASP A 124 7.25 -75.15 26.36
C ASP A 124 8.64 -75.29 26.98
#